data_AF-A0A935DMV9-F1
#
_entry.id   AF-A0A935DMV9-F1
#
_cell.length_a   1.000
_cell.length_b   1.000
_cell.length_c   1.000
_cell.angle_alpha   90.00
_cell.angle_beta   90.00
_cell.angle_gamma   90.00
#
_symmetry.space_group_name_H-M   'P 1'
#
loop_
_entity.id
_entity.type
_entity.pdbx_description
1 polymer ?
#
loop_
_entity_poly.entity_id
_entity_poly.type
_entity_poly.pdbx_seq_one_letter_code
_entity_poly.pdbx_strand_id
1 'polypeptide(L)'
;MKIKSVHGLVAAGVIASLSLTDCATTGARRPRGAGARARVGGTQFPSRAELARLSATPAPRAPATPTAPLERWELAGPFPEAVGSVPSQDPAPLAALLRARAERTGGRAVVTEAMQCAARELGRYLLRHEGATPQPISDFVLGRCGALGSRVSSVTSGGTEAATSSDADVVHHFETALGGQVDQLLDLAPGPINVGAALVRDGDRFVTYTVSEQRVVALEPGPLTPDANGDVTLAGRLLTTTAGLGGYINQGTWSSATCTMDPAVRLPAFRARCPMRPGDTVARVELSAHAPGRLLGHSVLSAIVGSGRAASRTFELPTDDPAQAARDPQQAQGVALALLNDARRAAGAPAVTLAAQESSDACQLAPAYFANATDNATAGDNDRIALGLIAGWSVEGGLIRAGHFFGTAGTVDSSLQRWISWTLERPMGRQVLMAPEVRQVSLCPAMIDGRVAGILWSSYSFYDDAELNAEAERVYRRIDAQRAATRLPPAQRMASLQPTMAATAASVVRGGDLEESLQAMLNRASEATGGGAVRGWVIPTIDIDTIEFPEVLVTTASASAAVHVVHRRDQGAAWGQSVVFVLMR
;
A
#
# COMPACT_ATOMS: atom_id res chain seq x y z
N MET A 1 -28.06 37.86 1.22
CA MET A 1 -27.02 37.18 0.41
C MET A 1 -26.92 35.74 0.89
N LYS A 2 -26.99 34.73 0.01
CA LYS A 2 -26.99 33.31 0.41
C LYS A 2 -25.56 32.76 0.35
N ILE A 3 -24.91 32.64 1.50
CA ILE A 3 -23.73 31.78 1.62
C ILE A 3 -24.26 30.34 1.48
N LYS A 4 -23.95 29.68 0.36
CA LYS A 4 -24.15 28.24 0.27
C LYS A 4 -23.03 27.59 1.07
N SER A 5 -23.31 27.23 2.32
CA SER A 5 -22.43 26.33 3.07
C SER A 5 -22.53 24.95 2.43
N VAL A 6 -21.57 24.65 1.56
CA VAL A 6 -21.35 23.26 1.12
C VAL A 6 -20.56 22.61 2.24
N HIS A 7 -21.22 21.75 3.02
CA HIS A 7 -20.50 20.93 3.99
C HIS A 7 -19.56 20.01 3.23
N GLY A 8 -18.26 20.26 3.43
CA GLY A 8 -17.20 19.50 2.78
C GLY A 8 -17.27 18.05 3.20
N LEU A 9 -17.23 17.18 2.20
CA LEU A 9 -16.98 15.77 2.33
C LEU A 9 -15.73 15.59 3.22
N VAL A 10 -15.81 14.74 4.26
CA VAL A 10 -14.60 14.09 4.76
C VAL A 10 -14.19 13.13 3.66
N ALA A 11 -13.41 13.62 2.70
CA ALA A 11 -12.73 12.81 1.72
C ALA A 11 -11.55 12.12 2.42
N ALA A 12 -11.85 11.24 3.37
CA ALA A 12 -10.88 10.27 3.81
C ALA A 12 -10.71 9.29 2.66
N GLY A 13 -9.77 9.58 1.77
CA GLY A 13 -9.27 8.58 0.83
C GLY A 13 -8.73 7.44 1.68
N VAL A 14 -9.50 6.37 1.85
CA VAL A 14 -9.04 5.24 2.64
C VAL A 14 -8.20 4.39 1.73
N ILE A 15 -6.94 4.34 2.13
CA ILE A 15 -5.90 3.59 1.48
C ILE A 15 -5.44 2.64 2.55
N ALA A 16 -5.78 1.37 2.37
CA ALA A 16 -5.18 0.33 3.16
C ALA A 16 -4.52 -0.68 2.24
N SER A 17 -3.38 -1.16 2.69
CA SER A 17 -2.57 -2.09 1.96
C SER A 17 -1.92 -3.03 2.93
N LEU A 18 -1.79 -4.27 2.50
CA LEU A 18 -1.05 -5.28 3.22
C LEU A 18 -0.26 -6.08 2.20
N SER A 19 1.05 -5.93 2.30
CA SER A 19 2.01 -6.82 1.65
C SER A 19 2.60 -7.67 2.76
N LEU A 20 2.38 -8.98 2.70
CA LEU A 20 3.01 -9.94 3.62
C LEU A 20 4.43 -10.33 3.16
N THR A 21 5.08 -9.47 2.39
CA THR A 21 6.48 -9.65 1.98
C THR A 21 7.39 -9.20 3.12
N ASP A 22 8.12 -10.16 3.69
CA ASP A 22 9.22 -9.98 4.64
C ASP A 22 9.05 -8.85 5.65
N CYS A 23 8.32 -9.15 6.72
CA CYS A 23 8.74 -8.66 8.03
C CYS A 23 10.10 -9.29 8.35
N ALA A 24 11.18 -8.75 7.78
CA ALA A 24 12.53 -8.98 8.27
C ALA A 24 12.56 -8.48 9.71
N THR A 25 12.35 -9.40 10.65
CA THR A 25 12.35 -9.11 12.07
C THR A 25 13.76 -8.72 12.49
N THR A 26 14.01 -7.42 12.60
CA THR A 26 15.19 -6.90 13.27
C THR A 26 15.07 -7.21 14.76
N GLY A 27 15.69 -8.30 15.23
CA GLY A 27 15.70 -8.62 16.65
C GLY A 27 16.26 -10.00 17.00
N ALA A 28 17.58 -10.17 16.88
CA ALA A 28 18.27 -11.37 17.35
C ALA A 28 18.11 -11.58 18.87
N ARG A 29 17.27 -12.54 19.27
CA ARG A 29 17.38 -13.24 20.55
C ARG A 29 17.31 -14.74 20.28
N ARG A 30 18.48 -15.42 20.33
CA ARG A 30 18.60 -16.88 20.27
C ARG A 30 17.84 -17.53 21.44
N PRO A 31 16.84 -18.40 21.20
CA PRO A 31 16.40 -19.34 22.22
C PRO A 31 17.37 -20.53 22.24
N ARG A 32 17.99 -20.79 23.39
CA ARG A 32 18.67 -22.07 23.69
C ARG A 32 17.64 -23.00 24.35
N GLY A 33 17.33 -24.14 23.75
CA GLY A 33 16.57 -25.20 24.41
C GLY A 33 15.82 -26.10 23.43
N ALA A 34 16.22 -27.37 23.36
CA ALA A 34 15.62 -28.41 22.54
C ALA A 34 14.17 -28.73 22.95
N GLY A 35 13.29 -28.98 21.97
CA GLY A 35 12.06 -29.76 22.16
C GLY A 35 10.70 -29.03 22.10
N ALA A 36 10.65 -27.72 21.82
CA ALA A 36 9.37 -27.05 21.58
C ALA A 36 9.11 -26.96 20.07
N ARG A 37 8.03 -27.59 19.58
CA ARG A 37 7.43 -27.26 18.27
C ARG A 37 7.15 -25.75 18.28
N ALA A 38 8.06 -24.96 17.72
CA ALA A 38 7.83 -23.55 17.49
C ALA A 38 6.61 -23.50 16.56
N ARG A 39 5.44 -23.16 17.13
CA ARG A 39 4.36 -22.63 16.32
C ARG A 39 4.97 -21.40 15.68
N VAL A 40 5.41 -21.54 14.43
CA VAL A 40 5.72 -20.41 13.56
C VAL A 40 4.55 -19.48 13.75
N GLY A 41 4.81 -18.30 14.33
CA GLY A 41 3.80 -17.32 14.73
C GLY A 41 3.15 -16.68 13.51
N GLY A 42 2.60 -17.51 12.63
CA GLY A 42 1.88 -17.10 11.45
C GLY A 42 0.65 -16.34 11.89
N THR A 43 0.45 -15.17 11.31
CA THR A 43 -0.83 -14.50 11.27
C THR A 43 -1.90 -15.52 10.89
N GLN A 44 -2.75 -15.89 11.85
CA GLN A 44 -3.85 -16.80 11.59
C GLN A 44 -4.86 -16.07 10.70
N PHE A 45 -4.99 -16.51 9.46
CA PHE A 45 -6.00 -15.99 8.56
C PHE A 45 -7.40 -16.23 9.14
N PRO A 46 -8.33 -15.25 9.04
CA PRO A 46 -9.71 -15.43 9.44
C PRO A 46 -10.37 -16.58 8.69
N SER A 47 -11.21 -17.34 9.37
CA SER A 47 -11.95 -18.44 8.73
C SER A 47 -13.06 -17.92 7.82
N ARG A 48 -13.53 -18.75 6.86
CA ARG A 48 -14.70 -18.42 6.03
C ARG A 48 -15.94 -18.06 6.87
N ALA A 49 -16.16 -18.77 7.98
CA ALA A 49 -17.26 -18.49 8.89
C ALA A 49 -17.12 -17.12 9.58
N GLU A 50 -15.90 -16.69 9.86
CA GLU A 50 -15.64 -15.36 10.41
C GLU A 50 -15.90 -14.27 9.38
N LEU A 51 -15.45 -14.45 8.13
CA LEU A 51 -15.73 -13.50 7.04
C LEU A 51 -17.23 -13.37 6.76
N ALA A 52 -17.97 -14.47 6.77
CA ALA A 52 -19.43 -14.45 6.60
C ALA A 52 -20.16 -13.65 7.70
N ARG A 53 -19.59 -13.54 8.91
CA ARG A 53 -20.14 -12.66 9.96
C ARG A 53 -19.83 -11.20 9.68
N LEU A 54 -18.64 -10.89 9.17
CA LEU A 54 -18.23 -9.52 8.85
C LEU A 54 -19.04 -8.94 7.67
N SER A 55 -19.40 -9.75 6.68
CA SER A 55 -20.24 -9.34 5.55
C SER A 55 -21.68 -8.99 5.92
N ALA A 56 -22.14 -9.32 7.13
CA ALA A 56 -23.49 -8.99 7.59
C ALA A 56 -23.66 -7.50 7.99
N THR A 57 -22.57 -6.74 8.07
CA THR A 57 -22.61 -5.30 8.39
C THR A 57 -23.17 -4.50 7.21
N PRO A 58 -24.24 -3.69 7.39
CA PRO A 58 -24.82 -2.90 6.31
C PRO A 58 -23.85 -1.89 5.71
N ALA A 59 -23.97 -1.64 4.40
CA ALA A 59 -23.24 -0.56 3.74
C ALA A 59 -23.61 0.81 4.32
N PRO A 60 -22.66 1.74 4.52
CA PRO A 60 -22.98 3.12 4.81
C PRO A 60 -23.64 3.73 3.57
N ARG A 61 -24.70 4.52 3.78
CA ARG A 61 -25.22 5.38 2.72
C ARG A 61 -24.45 6.68 2.74
N ALA A 62 -23.46 6.83 1.86
CA ALA A 62 -22.84 8.12 1.60
C ALA A 62 -23.56 8.80 0.43
N PRO A 63 -23.96 10.08 0.54
CA PRO A 63 -24.51 10.80 -0.58
C PRO A 63 -23.43 10.95 -1.66
N ALA A 64 -23.75 10.55 -2.89
CA ALA A 64 -22.84 10.74 -4.00
C ALA A 64 -22.80 12.22 -4.38
N THR A 65 -21.64 12.86 -4.21
CA THR A 65 -21.45 14.25 -4.61
C THR A 65 -21.05 14.29 -6.09
N PRO A 66 -21.78 15.03 -6.95
CA PRO A 66 -21.39 15.19 -8.35
C PRO A 66 -19.97 15.76 -8.47
N THR A 67 -19.17 15.15 -9.34
CA THR A 67 -17.87 15.69 -9.77
C THR A 67 -18.05 16.45 -11.07
N ALA A 68 -17.29 17.53 -11.23
CA ALA A 68 -17.21 18.22 -12.52
C ALA A 68 -16.33 17.41 -13.49
N PRO A 69 -16.73 17.28 -14.77
CA PRO A 69 -15.91 16.59 -15.77
C PRO A 69 -14.65 17.41 -16.04
N LEU A 70 -13.48 16.76 -15.95
CA LEU A 70 -12.22 17.36 -16.34
C LEU A 70 -11.28 16.30 -16.89
N GLU A 71 -10.63 16.61 -18.02
CA GLU A 71 -9.56 15.78 -18.58
C GLU A 71 -8.17 16.29 -18.20
N ARG A 72 -8.01 17.60 -17.98
CA ARG A 72 -6.69 18.20 -17.74
C ARG A 72 -6.74 19.39 -16.79
N TRP A 73 -5.83 19.42 -15.81
CA TRP A 73 -5.67 20.52 -14.86
C TRP A 73 -4.23 21.03 -14.85
N GLU A 74 -4.04 22.34 -14.86
CA GLU A 74 -2.73 22.98 -14.73
C GLU A 74 -2.64 23.82 -13.45
N LEU A 75 -1.68 23.46 -12.59
CA LEU A 75 -1.40 24.14 -11.34
C LEU A 75 -0.64 25.45 -11.58
N ALA A 76 -1.07 26.54 -10.91
CA ALA A 76 -0.45 27.86 -11.10
C ALA A 76 0.81 28.04 -10.25
N GLY A 77 0.84 27.46 -9.06
CA GLY A 77 1.89 27.74 -8.08
C GLY A 77 1.70 29.12 -7.41
N PRO A 78 2.71 29.61 -6.68
CA PRO A 78 4.01 28.96 -6.44
C PRO A 78 3.89 27.67 -5.62
N PHE A 79 4.84 26.75 -5.79
CA PHE A 79 4.93 25.51 -5.01
C PHE A 79 6.00 25.64 -3.94
N PRO A 80 5.83 25.01 -2.77
CA PRO A 80 6.89 24.92 -1.76
C PRO A 80 8.16 24.27 -2.33
N GLU A 81 9.32 24.70 -1.85
CA GLU A 81 10.61 24.13 -2.24
C GLU A 81 11.01 22.91 -1.41
N ALA A 82 10.36 22.70 -0.26
CA ALA A 82 10.62 21.59 0.66
C ALA A 82 9.31 20.93 1.12
N VAL A 83 9.40 19.66 1.49
CA VAL A 83 8.35 18.95 2.23
C VAL A 83 8.42 19.25 3.72
N GLY A 84 7.27 19.06 4.39
CA GLY A 84 7.18 19.14 5.84
C GLY A 84 6.24 20.23 6.32
N SER A 85 6.13 20.35 7.64
CA SER A 85 5.33 21.37 8.30
C SER A 85 6.03 22.74 8.34
N VAL A 86 6.52 23.22 7.19
CA VAL A 86 7.12 24.57 7.09
C VAL A 86 6.04 25.62 7.36
N PRO A 87 6.18 26.47 8.40
CA PRO A 87 5.17 27.47 8.72
C PRO A 87 4.94 28.45 7.56
N SER A 88 3.68 28.69 7.20
CA SER A 88 3.33 29.64 6.14
C SER A 88 3.58 31.09 6.59
N GLN A 89 4.23 31.87 5.74
CA GLN A 89 4.39 33.32 5.90
C GLN A 89 3.45 34.12 5.00
N ASP A 90 2.45 33.49 4.38
CA ASP A 90 1.52 34.15 3.45
C ASP A 90 0.79 35.33 4.16
N PRO A 91 0.95 36.58 3.68
CA PRO A 91 0.34 37.75 4.28
C PRO A 91 -1.15 37.92 3.92
N ALA A 92 -1.73 37.05 3.09
CA ALA A 92 -3.12 37.16 2.66
C ALA A 92 -4.09 37.26 3.86
N PRO A 93 -5.13 38.12 3.81
CA PRO A 93 -6.02 38.37 4.95
C PRO A 93 -6.67 37.11 5.53
N LEU A 94 -7.09 36.17 4.68
CA LEU A 94 -7.68 34.90 5.14
C LEU A 94 -6.63 33.99 5.82
N ALA A 95 -5.39 34.01 5.34
CA ALA A 95 -4.28 33.28 5.95
C ALA A 95 -3.91 33.84 7.33
N ALA A 96 -3.93 35.17 7.47
CA ALA A 96 -3.73 35.86 8.74
C ALA A 96 -4.85 35.52 9.74
N LEU A 97 -6.12 35.53 9.32
CA LEU A 97 -7.25 35.08 10.13
C LEU A 97 -7.07 33.64 10.60
N LEU A 98 -6.69 32.72 9.70
CA LEU A 98 -6.43 31.33 10.04
C LEU A 98 -5.27 31.18 11.04
N ARG A 99 -4.16 31.92 10.87
CA ARG A 99 -3.03 31.91 11.80
C ARG A 99 -3.44 32.36 13.20
N ALA A 100 -4.13 33.50 13.31
CA ALA A 100 -4.61 34.01 14.60
C ALA A 100 -5.51 32.98 15.31
N ARG A 101 -6.34 32.25 14.56
CA ARG A 101 -7.19 31.19 15.13
C ARG A 101 -6.41 29.94 15.50
N ALA A 102 -5.45 29.52 14.66
CA ALA A 102 -4.58 28.38 14.91
C ALA A 102 -3.70 28.58 16.16
N GLU A 103 -3.18 29.79 16.40
CA GLU A 103 -2.41 30.13 17.61
C GLU A 103 -3.18 29.85 18.90
N ARG A 104 -4.50 30.11 18.91
CA ARG A 104 -5.38 29.82 20.06
C ARG A 104 -5.50 28.33 20.37
N THR A 105 -5.12 27.45 19.44
CA THR A 105 -5.16 25.99 19.64
C THR A 105 -3.94 25.45 20.40
N GLY A 106 -3.00 26.31 20.81
CA GLY A 106 -1.81 25.90 21.57
C GLY A 106 -0.85 25.01 20.77
N GLY A 107 -0.73 25.25 19.46
CA GLY A 107 0.15 24.48 18.57
C GLY A 107 -0.44 23.16 18.05
N ARG A 108 -1.71 22.86 18.38
CA ARG A 108 -2.44 21.73 17.80
C ARG A 108 -2.63 21.92 16.30
N ALA A 109 -2.98 23.12 15.85
CA ALA A 109 -3.02 23.48 14.44
C ALA A 109 -1.81 24.34 14.05
N VAL A 110 -1.19 24.02 12.92
CA VAL A 110 -0.08 24.78 12.35
C VAL A 110 -0.43 25.19 10.92
N VAL A 111 -0.36 26.49 10.62
CA VAL A 111 -0.54 26.97 9.25
C VAL A 111 0.74 26.73 8.46
N THR A 112 0.68 25.96 7.36
CA THR A 112 1.88 25.52 6.63
C THR A 112 1.87 25.95 5.17
N GLU A 113 3.04 26.14 4.58
CA GLU A 113 3.18 26.50 3.14
C GLU A 113 2.54 25.46 2.22
N ALA A 114 2.70 24.18 2.55
CA ALA A 114 2.11 23.07 1.80
C ALA A 114 0.58 23.15 1.75
N MET A 115 -0.06 23.38 2.90
CA MET A 115 -1.51 23.48 2.98
C MET A 115 -2.03 24.80 2.41
N GLN A 116 -1.26 25.88 2.47
CA GLN A 116 -1.55 27.15 1.78
C GLN A 116 -1.60 26.95 0.26
N CYS A 117 -0.59 26.26 -0.29
CA CYS A 117 -0.54 25.87 -1.70
C CYS A 117 -1.74 25.01 -2.08
N ALA A 118 -2.03 23.96 -1.30
CA ALA A 118 -3.15 23.07 -1.58
C ALA A 118 -4.49 23.81 -1.57
N ALA A 119 -4.72 24.66 -0.56
CA ALA A 119 -5.92 25.47 -0.46
C ALA A 119 -6.13 26.36 -1.69
N ARG A 120 -5.06 27.00 -2.17
CA ARG A 120 -5.11 27.87 -3.36
C ARG A 120 -5.43 27.08 -4.61
N GLU A 121 -4.72 25.99 -4.89
CA GLU A 121 -4.94 25.22 -6.12
C GLU A 121 -6.30 24.49 -6.14
N LEU A 122 -6.73 23.93 -5.00
CA LEU A 122 -8.07 23.32 -4.88
C LEU A 122 -9.19 24.36 -4.94
N GLY A 123 -8.97 25.54 -4.34
CA GLY A 123 -9.87 26.67 -4.46
C GLY A 123 -10.04 27.10 -5.91
N ARG A 124 -8.94 27.25 -6.67
CA ARG A 124 -8.97 27.58 -8.11
C ARG A 124 -9.77 26.57 -8.91
N TYR A 125 -9.60 25.28 -8.59
CA TYR A 125 -10.38 24.21 -9.22
C TYR A 125 -11.88 24.39 -8.94
N LEU A 126 -12.26 24.53 -7.67
CA LEU A 126 -13.65 24.67 -7.25
C LEU A 126 -14.31 25.92 -7.87
N LEU A 127 -13.60 27.05 -7.89
CA LEU A 127 -14.09 28.30 -8.45
C LEU A 127 -14.42 28.18 -9.94
N ARG A 128 -13.61 27.43 -10.69
CA ARG A 128 -13.80 27.23 -12.14
C ARG A 128 -14.89 26.22 -12.47
N HIS A 129 -15.05 25.17 -11.64
CA HIS A 129 -15.84 23.99 -12.00
C HIS A 129 -17.14 23.80 -11.23
N GLU A 130 -17.37 24.55 -10.13
CA GLU A 130 -18.61 24.53 -9.34
C GLU A 130 -19.04 23.13 -8.84
N GLY A 131 -18.08 22.22 -8.66
CA GLY A 131 -18.32 20.84 -8.21
C GLY A 131 -17.22 20.32 -7.30
N ALA A 132 -17.44 19.15 -6.70
CA ALA A 132 -16.43 18.52 -5.86
C ALA A 132 -15.18 18.18 -6.68
N THR A 133 -14.00 18.38 -6.08
CA THR A 133 -12.73 18.00 -6.69
C THR A 133 -12.63 16.47 -6.74
N PRO A 134 -12.43 15.87 -7.92
CA PRO A 134 -12.13 14.45 -8.05
C PRO A 134 -10.90 14.07 -7.20
N GLN A 135 -10.97 12.93 -6.50
CA GLN A 135 -9.89 12.46 -5.64
C GLN A 135 -8.51 12.41 -6.33
N PRO A 136 -8.37 11.96 -7.59
CA PRO A 136 -7.07 11.95 -8.26
C PRO A 136 -6.45 13.35 -8.40
N ILE A 137 -7.27 14.38 -8.65
CA ILE A 137 -6.82 15.77 -8.71
C ILE A 137 -6.40 16.26 -7.32
N SER A 138 -7.21 15.94 -6.30
CA SER A 138 -6.88 16.29 -4.92
C SER A 138 -5.53 15.70 -4.50
N ASP A 139 -5.32 14.40 -4.73
CA ASP A 139 -4.07 13.70 -4.44
C ASP A 139 -2.88 14.31 -5.20
N PHE A 140 -3.08 14.65 -6.49
CA PHE A 140 -2.04 15.30 -7.29
C PHE A 140 -1.67 16.68 -6.74
N VAL A 141 -2.66 17.51 -6.42
CA VAL A 141 -2.45 18.85 -5.83
C VAL A 141 -1.72 18.73 -4.49
N LEU A 142 -2.19 17.87 -3.59
CA LEU A 142 -1.60 17.65 -2.27
C LEU A 142 -0.15 17.19 -2.39
N GLY A 143 0.09 16.16 -3.21
CA GLY A 143 1.43 15.62 -3.44
C GLY A 143 2.38 16.64 -4.07
N ARG A 144 1.89 17.49 -4.99
CA ARG A 144 2.71 18.54 -5.64
C ARG A 144 2.99 19.74 -4.73
N CYS A 145 2.06 20.05 -3.84
CA CYS A 145 2.23 21.08 -2.80
C CYS A 145 3.04 20.58 -1.60
N GLY A 146 3.43 19.31 -1.55
CA GLY A 146 4.20 18.74 -0.43
C GLY A 146 3.36 18.53 0.85
N ALA A 147 2.02 18.51 0.72
CA ALA A 147 1.13 18.10 1.79
C ALA A 147 1.27 16.58 1.98
N LEU A 148 1.44 16.14 3.22
CA LEU A 148 1.91 14.78 3.53
C LEU A 148 0.76 13.84 3.89
N GLY A 149 -0.39 14.39 4.24
CA GLY A 149 -1.46 13.68 4.92
C GLY A 149 -2.28 12.78 4.01
N SER A 150 -2.64 11.61 4.56
CA SER A 150 -3.63 10.69 4.02
C SER A 150 -5.07 11.01 4.44
N ARG A 151 -5.24 11.91 5.42
CA ARG A 151 -6.54 12.32 5.97
C ARG A 151 -6.69 13.82 5.82
N VAL A 152 -7.27 14.19 4.69
CA VAL A 152 -7.51 15.59 4.33
C VAL A 152 -8.98 15.91 4.49
N SER A 153 -9.27 17.02 5.15
CA SER A 153 -10.60 17.58 5.28
C SER A 153 -10.59 18.99 4.71
N SER A 154 -11.71 19.43 4.15
CA SER A 154 -11.85 20.80 3.66
C SER A 154 -13.19 21.40 4.04
N VAL A 155 -13.20 22.71 4.20
CA VAL A 155 -14.42 23.52 4.26
C VAL A 155 -14.32 24.60 3.19
N THR A 156 -15.42 24.84 2.49
CA THR A 156 -15.47 25.79 1.39
C THR A 156 -16.62 26.73 1.55
N SER A 157 -16.44 27.97 1.10
CA SER A 157 -17.50 28.96 0.97
C SER A 157 -17.29 29.73 -0.31
N GLY A 158 -18.34 30.35 -0.82
CA GLY A 158 -18.24 31.17 -2.01
C GLY A 158 -19.39 32.14 -2.12
N GLY A 159 -19.20 33.17 -2.93
CA GLY A 159 -20.16 34.23 -3.13
C GLY A 159 -19.74 35.16 -4.26
N THR A 160 -20.43 36.30 -4.30
CA THR A 160 -20.13 37.39 -5.22
C THR A 160 -19.81 38.65 -4.46
N GLU A 161 -18.72 39.31 -4.79
CA GLU A 161 -18.27 40.58 -4.22
C GLU A 161 -17.62 41.39 -5.34
N ALA A 162 -17.83 42.71 -5.36
CA ALA A 162 -17.40 43.53 -6.48
C ALA A 162 -15.91 43.30 -6.80
N ALA A 163 -15.56 43.14 -8.07
CA ALA A 163 -14.18 42.92 -8.51
C ALA A 163 -13.20 44.00 -8.01
N THR A 164 -13.71 45.19 -7.67
CA THR A 164 -12.95 46.31 -7.08
C THR A 164 -12.73 46.19 -5.58
N SER A 165 -13.52 45.40 -4.85
CA SER A 165 -13.32 45.16 -3.42
C SER A 165 -11.97 44.46 -3.21
N SER A 166 -11.22 44.83 -2.18
CA SER A 166 -9.98 44.13 -1.85
C SER A 166 -10.27 42.78 -1.17
N ASP A 167 -9.29 41.87 -1.15
CA ASP A 167 -9.44 40.61 -0.40
C ASP A 167 -9.62 40.85 1.10
N ALA A 168 -9.09 41.95 1.63
CA ALA A 168 -9.31 42.36 3.02
C ALA A 168 -10.78 42.76 3.25
N ASP A 169 -11.38 43.47 2.30
CA ASP A 169 -12.80 43.83 2.36
C ASP A 169 -13.69 42.59 2.30
N VAL A 170 -13.37 41.63 1.41
CA VAL A 170 -14.10 40.35 1.33
C VAL A 170 -14.00 39.61 2.67
N VAL A 171 -12.78 39.43 3.21
CA VAL A 171 -12.58 38.71 4.47
C VAL A 171 -13.27 39.42 5.64
N HIS A 172 -13.24 40.76 5.68
CA HIS A 172 -13.90 41.55 6.71
C HIS A 172 -15.44 41.43 6.61
N HIS A 173 -16.00 41.58 5.41
CA HIS A 173 -17.44 41.42 5.18
C HIS A 173 -17.93 40.03 5.61
N PHE A 174 -17.15 38.98 5.33
CA PHE A 174 -17.51 37.60 5.66
C PHE A 174 -16.87 37.07 6.96
N GLU A 175 -16.30 37.93 7.80
CA GLU A 175 -15.42 37.52 8.92
C GLU A 175 -16.10 36.55 9.89
N THR A 176 -17.35 36.83 10.27
CA THR A 176 -18.11 35.95 11.18
C THR A 176 -18.36 34.57 10.57
N ALA A 177 -18.74 34.52 9.30
CA ALA A 177 -19.05 33.26 8.61
C ALA A 177 -17.78 32.43 8.35
N LEU A 178 -16.73 33.07 7.81
CA LEU A 178 -15.43 32.44 7.57
C LEU A 178 -14.79 31.98 8.88
N GLY A 179 -14.93 32.80 9.92
CA GLY A 179 -14.48 32.49 11.26
C GLY A 179 -15.13 31.23 11.82
N GLY A 180 -16.45 31.14 11.78
CA GLY A 180 -17.18 29.95 12.23
C GLY A 180 -16.76 28.68 11.48
N GLN A 181 -16.50 28.77 10.18
CA GLN A 181 -16.01 27.64 9.38
C GLN A 181 -14.60 27.21 9.77
N VAL A 182 -13.70 28.17 10.00
CA VAL A 182 -12.34 27.88 10.47
C VAL A 182 -12.40 27.21 11.85
N ASP A 183 -13.17 27.75 12.79
CA ASP A 183 -13.32 27.14 14.11
C ASP A 183 -13.87 25.72 14.02
N GLN A 184 -14.91 25.50 13.19
CA GLN A 184 -15.46 24.17 12.96
C GLN A 184 -14.41 23.17 12.45
N LEU A 185 -13.59 23.56 11.46
CA LEU A 185 -12.51 22.71 10.94
C LEU A 185 -11.47 22.39 12.02
N LEU A 186 -11.10 23.40 12.82
CA LEU A 186 -10.14 23.25 13.90
C LEU A 186 -10.69 22.37 15.04
N ASP A 187 -11.98 22.45 15.35
CA ASP A 187 -12.61 21.72 16.46
C ASP A 187 -12.88 20.25 16.12
N LEU A 188 -13.17 19.93 14.86
CA LEU A 188 -13.42 18.55 14.40
C LEU A 188 -12.15 17.69 14.35
N ALA A 189 -10.96 18.29 14.41
CA ALA A 189 -9.71 17.56 14.28
C ALA A 189 -9.36 16.80 15.58
N PRO A 190 -9.25 15.45 15.55
CA PRO A 190 -9.00 14.64 16.75
C PRO A 190 -7.57 14.72 17.29
N GLY A 191 -6.71 15.55 16.70
CA GLY A 191 -5.29 15.64 17.07
C GLY A 191 -4.58 16.80 16.37
N PRO A 192 -3.23 16.76 16.32
CA PRO A 192 -2.44 17.76 15.63
C PRO A 192 -2.73 17.78 14.12
N ILE A 193 -2.84 18.97 13.54
CA ILE A 193 -3.15 19.18 12.13
C ILE A 193 -2.24 20.24 11.49
N ASN A 194 -1.96 20.08 10.21
CA ASN A 194 -1.51 21.19 9.38
C ASN A 194 -2.74 21.78 8.68
N VAL A 195 -2.79 23.10 8.54
CA VAL A 195 -3.91 23.82 7.93
C VAL A 195 -3.44 24.86 6.93
N GLY A 196 -4.31 25.20 5.98
CA GLY A 196 -4.10 26.29 5.04
C GLY A 196 -5.43 26.84 4.56
N ALA A 197 -5.45 28.11 4.17
CA ALA A 197 -6.63 28.75 3.61
C ALA A 197 -6.25 29.67 2.46
N ALA A 198 -7.11 29.72 1.44
CA ALA A 198 -6.95 30.62 0.31
C ALA A 198 -8.29 31.24 -0.08
N LEU A 199 -8.24 32.51 -0.45
CA LEU A 199 -9.32 33.22 -1.12
C LEU A 199 -8.93 33.29 -2.60
N VAL A 200 -9.76 32.75 -3.48
CA VAL A 200 -9.55 32.76 -4.93
C VAL A 200 -10.70 33.50 -5.60
N ARG A 201 -10.40 34.27 -6.66
CA ARG A 201 -11.38 35.13 -7.34
C ARG A 201 -11.33 35.00 -8.85
N ASP A 202 -12.48 35.24 -9.47
CA ASP A 202 -12.67 35.35 -10.92
C ASP A 202 -13.78 36.36 -11.18
N GLY A 203 -13.40 37.58 -11.54
CA GLY A 203 -14.30 38.74 -11.59
C GLY A 203 -14.97 38.99 -10.23
N ASP A 204 -16.30 39.09 -10.24
CA ASP A 204 -17.08 39.30 -9.02
C ASP A 204 -17.23 38.02 -8.18
N ARG A 205 -16.83 36.85 -8.67
CA ARG A 205 -16.96 35.60 -7.92
C ARG A 205 -15.76 35.37 -7.03
N PHE A 206 -16.01 34.80 -5.85
CA PHE A 206 -14.94 34.31 -4.98
C PHE A 206 -15.29 32.95 -4.38
N VAL A 207 -14.24 32.20 -4.06
CA VAL A 207 -14.30 30.99 -3.23
C VAL A 207 -13.24 31.12 -2.13
N THR A 208 -13.62 30.81 -0.90
CA THR A 208 -12.67 30.53 0.17
C THR A 208 -12.54 29.03 0.33
N TYR A 209 -11.31 28.54 0.34
CA TYR A 209 -11.02 27.13 0.53
C TYR A 209 -10.09 26.98 1.73
N THR A 210 -10.55 26.29 2.77
CA THR A 210 -9.72 25.96 3.93
C THR A 210 -9.55 24.45 3.97
N VAL A 211 -8.31 24.00 4.04
CA VAL A 211 -7.94 22.59 4.04
C VAL A 211 -7.11 22.26 5.28
N SER A 212 -7.38 21.10 5.87
CA SER A 212 -6.61 20.54 6.98
C SER A 212 -6.15 19.13 6.65
N GLU A 213 -4.99 18.75 7.18
CA GLU A 213 -4.49 17.39 7.14
C GLU A 213 -4.14 16.94 8.56
N GLN A 214 -4.46 15.68 8.90
CA GLN A 214 -4.00 15.10 10.16
C GLN A 214 -2.49 14.92 10.13
N ARG A 215 -1.80 15.51 11.12
CA ARG A 215 -0.34 15.40 11.24
C ARG A 215 0.02 14.09 11.94
N VAL A 216 0.23 13.05 11.14
CA VAL A 216 0.66 11.71 11.61
C VAL A 216 2.17 11.50 11.49
N VAL A 217 2.87 12.40 10.80
CA VAL A 217 4.32 12.41 10.65
C VAL A 217 4.85 13.85 10.82
N ALA A 218 6.01 13.97 11.46
CA ALA A 218 6.82 15.18 11.47
C ALA A 218 8.08 14.91 10.63
N LEU A 219 8.08 15.37 9.38
CA LEU A 219 9.25 15.24 8.51
C LEU A 219 10.31 16.27 8.84
N GLU A 220 11.56 15.84 8.73
CA GLU A 220 12.70 16.75 8.62
C GLU A 220 12.61 17.47 7.26
N PRO A 221 12.74 18.80 7.21
CA PRO A 221 12.78 19.51 5.95
C PRO A 221 13.92 18.99 5.08
N GLY A 222 13.60 18.64 3.83
CA GLY A 222 14.54 18.06 2.90
C GLY A 222 14.13 18.27 1.45
N PRO A 223 15.06 18.13 0.51
CA PRO A 223 14.77 18.27 -0.91
C PRO A 223 13.86 17.14 -1.40
N LEU A 224 12.91 17.48 -2.29
CA LEU A 224 12.08 16.52 -3.02
C LEU A 224 12.72 15.97 -4.29
N THR A 225 14.04 16.09 -4.40
CA THR A 225 14.82 15.68 -5.55
C THR A 225 15.69 14.49 -5.20
N PRO A 226 15.90 13.52 -6.11
CA PRO A 226 16.84 12.45 -5.88
C PRO A 226 18.27 12.99 -5.70
N ASP A 227 19.07 12.31 -4.89
CA ASP A 227 20.49 12.60 -4.70
C ASP A 227 21.34 12.17 -5.91
N ALA A 228 22.66 12.28 -5.80
CA ALA A 228 23.58 11.88 -6.86
C ALA A 228 23.52 10.38 -7.24
N ASN A 229 22.98 9.54 -6.36
CA ASN A 229 22.80 8.10 -6.60
C ASN A 229 21.40 7.78 -7.18
N GLY A 230 20.55 8.78 -7.34
CA GLY A 230 19.16 8.59 -7.77
C GLY A 230 18.21 8.29 -6.62
N ASP A 231 18.59 8.51 -5.36
CA ASP A 231 17.77 8.18 -4.21
C ASP A 231 17.07 9.39 -3.61
N VAL A 232 15.80 9.22 -3.28
CA VAL A 232 15.08 10.16 -2.43
C VAL A 232 15.18 9.69 -0.98
N THR A 233 15.74 10.53 -0.12
CA THR A 233 15.82 10.25 1.32
C THR A 233 14.73 11.02 2.06
N LEU A 234 13.89 10.30 2.79
CA LEU A 234 12.87 10.86 3.66
C LEU A 234 13.23 10.52 5.11
N ALA A 235 13.30 11.53 5.97
CA ALA A 235 13.59 11.36 7.39
C ALA A 235 12.58 12.11 8.24
N GLY A 236 12.30 11.60 9.43
CA GLY A 236 11.37 12.23 10.34
C GLY A 236 10.98 11.37 11.52
N ARG A 237 9.86 11.74 12.14
CA ARG A 237 9.29 11.02 13.28
C ARG A 237 7.79 10.80 13.10
N LEU A 238 7.33 9.58 13.30
CA LEU A 238 5.91 9.25 13.37
C LEU A 238 5.31 9.83 14.67
N LEU A 239 4.11 10.39 14.55
CA LEU A 239 3.36 10.98 15.66
C LEU A 239 2.27 10.05 16.18
N THR A 240 2.16 8.85 15.60
CA THR A 240 1.24 7.78 15.99
C THR A 240 2.02 6.56 16.48
N THR A 241 1.38 5.74 17.32
CA THR A 241 1.96 4.46 17.76
C THR A 241 2.08 3.53 16.56
N THR A 242 3.31 3.15 16.23
CA THR A 242 3.63 2.36 15.02
C THR A 242 4.53 1.19 15.39
N ALA A 243 4.19 0.00 14.92
CA ALA A 243 5.00 -1.21 15.06
C ALA A 243 5.90 -1.46 13.83
N GLY A 244 5.49 -0.98 12.66
CA GLY A 244 6.29 -1.09 11.45
C GLY A 244 5.94 -0.03 10.41
N LEU A 245 6.92 0.27 9.57
CA LEU A 245 6.87 1.27 8.51
C LEU A 245 7.40 0.64 7.22
N GLY A 246 6.65 0.79 6.14
CA GLY A 246 7.05 0.39 4.79
C GLY A 246 6.89 1.55 3.82
N GLY A 247 7.54 1.47 2.67
CA GLY A 247 7.45 2.51 1.66
C GLY A 247 7.63 1.97 0.25
N TYR A 248 7.05 2.68 -0.71
CA TYR A 248 7.12 2.34 -2.13
C TYR A 248 7.26 3.61 -2.96
N ILE A 249 7.96 3.50 -4.09
CA ILE A 249 8.14 4.57 -5.07
C ILE A 249 7.81 4.06 -6.47
N ASN A 250 7.09 4.86 -7.26
CA ASN A 250 6.84 4.53 -8.67
C ASN A 250 8.15 4.44 -9.47
N GLN A 251 8.18 3.55 -10.47
CA GLN A 251 9.28 3.35 -11.40
C GLN A 251 8.73 3.36 -12.83
N GLY A 252 9.08 4.38 -13.61
CA GLY A 252 8.50 4.61 -14.94
C GLY A 252 6.97 4.61 -14.93
N THR A 253 6.36 4.09 -15.99
CA THR A 253 4.90 4.10 -16.16
C THR A 253 4.17 3.05 -15.33
N TRP A 254 4.75 1.87 -15.13
CA TRP A 254 3.99 0.69 -14.67
C TRP A 254 4.59 -0.07 -13.49
N SER A 255 5.81 0.25 -13.07
CA SER A 255 6.51 -0.48 -12.02
C SER A 255 6.58 0.33 -10.73
N SER A 256 6.98 -0.33 -9.65
CA SER A 256 7.23 0.22 -8.33
C SER A 256 8.49 -0.42 -7.74
N ALA A 257 9.15 0.29 -6.84
CA ALA A 257 10.25 -0.22 -6.03
C ALA A 257 9.94 0.01 -4.55
N THR A 258 10.42 -0.89 -3.70
CA THR A 258 10.34 -0.76 -2.25
C THR A 258 11.36 0.26 -1.75
N CYS A 259 10.95 1.13 -0.82
CA CYS A 259 11.87 1.98 -0.08
C CYS A 259 12.56 1.17 1.03
N THR A 260 13.87 1.31 1.17
CA THR A 260 14.63 0.66 2.24
C THR A 260 14.62 1.54 3.50
N MET A 261 14.20 0.96 4.63
CA MET A 261 14.30 1.63 5.94
C MET A 261 15.71 1.46 6.50
N ASP A 262 16.28 2.54 7.06
CA ASP A 262 17.59 2.48 7.73
C ASP A 262 17.46 1.69 9.05
N PRO A 263 18.09 0.50 9.17
CA PRO A 263 17.96 -0.33 10.37
C PRO A 263 18.64 0.28 11.60
N ALA A 264 19.48 1.30 11.44
CA ALA A 264 20.09 2.01 12.57
C ALA A 264 19.12 3.03 13.22
N VAL A 265 18.04 3.40 12.54
CA VAL A 265 17.04 4.36 13.05
C VAL A 265 15.81 3.60 13.55
N ARG A 266 15.56 3.66 14.87
CA ARG A 266 14.42 2.99 15.48
C ARG A 266 13.17 3.87 15.49
N LEU A 267 12.02 3.24 15.22
CA LEU A 267 10.72 3.87 15.39
C LEU A 267 10.56 4.46 16.81
N PRO A 268 9.88 5.61 16.96
CA PRO A 268 9.10 6.31 15.93
C PRO A 268 9.92 7.20 14.99
N ALA A 269 11.23 7.37 15.22
CA ALA A 269 12.09 8.01 14.22
C ALA A 269 12.27 7.07 13.03
N PHE A 270 12.46 7.62 11.84
CA PHE A 270 12.73 6.81 10.65
C PHE A 270 13.62 7.57 9.67
N ARG A 271 14.27 6.79 8.82
CA ARG A 271 14.93 7.25 7.61
C ARG A 271 14.66 6.21 6.52
N ALA A 272 14.05 6.64 5.43
CA ALA A 272 13.69 5.81 4.29
C ALA A 272 14.49 6.28 3.07
N ARG A 273 15.08 5.33 2.35
CA ARG A 273 15.73 5.54 1.05
C ARG A 273 14.85 4.93 -0.03
N CYS A 274 14.37 5.77 -0.94
CA CYS A 274 13.50 5.37 -2.04
C CYS A 274 14.26 5.53 -3.38
N PRO A 275 14.61 4.44 -4.07
CA PRO A 275 15.37 4.53 -5.31
C PRO A 275 14.48 5.04 -6.44
N MET A 276 14.79 6.19 -7.02
CA MET A 276 14.08 6.73 -8.20
C MET A 276 14.78 6.23 -9.47
N ARG A 277 13.99 5.75 -10.45
CA ARG A 277 14.57 5.24 -11.70
C ARG A 277 15.31 6.37 -12.44
N PRO A 278 16.53 6.12 -12.95
CA PRO A 278 17.18 7.06 -13.85
C PRO A 278 16.30 7.38 -15.07
N GLY A 279 16.08 8.66 -15.33
CA GLY A 279 15.26 9.16 -16.44
C GLY A 279 13.80 9.45 -16.09
N ASP A 280 13.31 9.01 -14.92
CA ASP A 280 12.01 9.46 -14.43
C ASP A 280 12.10 10.95 -14.09
N THR A 281 11.20 11.77 -14.64
CA THR A 281 11.11 13.20 -14.30
C THR A 281 10.26 13.45 -13.07
N VAL A 282 9.39 12.50 -12.74
CA VAL A 282 8.47 12.54 -11.60
C VAL A 282 8.23 11.11 -11.09
N ALA A 283 8.18 10.95 -9.78
CA ALA A 283 7.76 9.73 -9.13
C ALA A 283 6.85 10.07 -7.94
N ARG A 284 5.99 9.14 -7.55
CA ARG A 284 5.25 9.23 -6.30
C ARG A 284 5.92 8.33 -5.28
N VAL A 285 6.13 8.84 -4.07
CA VAL A 285 6.56 8.06 -2.91
C VAL A 285 5.39 7.96 -1.94
N GLU A 286 5.12 6.76 -1.45
CA GLU A 286 4.14 6.51 -0.40
C GLU A 286 4.79 5.74 0.75
N LEU A 287 4.61 6.23 1.99
CA LEU A 287 4.96 5.48 3.20
C LEU A 287 3.69 5.08 3.93
N SER A 288 3.66 3.84 4.42
CA SER A 288 2.54 3.27 5.17
C SER A 288 3.03 2.74 6.52
N ALA A 289 2.30 3.08 7.58
CA ALA A 289 2.59 2.64 8.94
C ALA A 289 1.45 1.74 9.46
N HIS A 290 1.79 0.70 10.21
CA HIS A 290 0.81 -0.11 10.94
C HIS A 290 1.02 -0.01 12.45
N ALA A 291 -0.08 0.07 13.19
CA ALA A 291 -0.04 0.11 14.65
C ALA A 291 0.27 -1.30 15.23
N PRO A 292 0.69 -1.41 16.51
CA PRO A 292 0.88 -2.71 17.14
C PRO A 292 -0.36 -3.60 17.05
N GLY A 293 -0.17 -4.86 16.67
CA GLY A 293 -1.25 -5.84 16.50
C GLY A 293 -2.12 -5.63 15.26
N ARG A 294 -1.79 -4.64 14.42
CA ARG A 294 -2.46 -4.37 13.14
C ARG A 294 -1.60 -4.85 11.98
N LEU A 295 -2.25 -5.28 10.92
CA LEU A 295 -1.58 -5.70 9.69
C LEU A 295 -1.77 -4.68 8.58
N LEU A 296 -2.97 -4.13 8.41
CA LEU A 296 -3.15 -3.08 7.41
C LEU A 296 -2.39 -1.83 7.84
N GLY A 297 -1.48 -1.41 6.95
CA GLY A 297 -0.90 -0.09 7.04
C GLY A 297 -1.92 0.97 6.63
N HIS A 298 -1.82 2.15 7.24
CA HIS A 298 -2.41 3.37 6.70
C HIS A 298 -1.30 4.22 6.09
N SER A 299 -1.61 4.92 5.00
CA SER A 299 -0.70 5.91 4.45
C SER A 299 -0.40 6.97 5.50
N VAL A 300 0.88 7.23 5.76
CA VAL A 300 1.37 8.31 6.64
C VAL A 300 2.09 9.41 5.87
N LEU A 301 2.43 9.13 4.61
CA LEU A 301 3.07 10.06 3.70
C LEU A 301 2.70 9.69 2.26
N SER A 302 2.31 10.68 1.46
CA SER A 302 2.27 10.60 0.00
C SER A 302 2.86 11.88 -0.58
N ALA A 303 3.93 11.75 -1.37
CA ALA A 303 4.62 12.90 -1.94
C ALA A 303 4.96 12.67 -3.41
N ILE A 304 4.89 13.74 -4.20
CA ILE A 304 5.40 13.75 -5.58
C ILE A 304 6.83 14.28 -5.55
N VAL A 305 7.77 13.47 -6.02
CA VAL A 305 9.21 13.75 -6.07
C VAL A 305 9.65 13.85 -7.52
N GLY A 306 10.73 14.56 -7.82
CA GLY A 306 11.16 14.74 -9.20
C GLY A 306 12.55 15.33 -9.36
N SER A 307 13.12 15.22 -10.55
CA SER A 307 14.43 15.82 -10.86
C SER A 307 14.27 17.32 -11.12
N GLY A 308 14.58 18.14 -10.11
CA GLY A 308 14.58 19.61 -10.21
C GLY A 308 13.20 20.28 -10.05
N ARG A 309 13.08 21.55 -10.46
CA ARG A 309 11.83 22.34 -10.38
C ARG A 309 10.72 21.87 -11.36
N ALA A 310 11.02 20.87 -12.19
CA ALA A 310 10.19 20.40 -13.31
C ALA A 310 9.19 19.30 -12.96
N ALA A 311 8.94 19.00 -11.68
CA ALA A 311 7.81 18.14 -11.30
C ALA A 311 6.53 18.69 -11.95
N SER A 312 5.82 17.81 -12.68
CA SER A 312 4.72 18.21 -13.58
C SER A 312 3.76 19.16 -12.88
N ARG A 313 3.39 20.24 -13.58
CA ARG A 313 2.30 21.14 -13.18
C ARG A 313 0.96 20.71 -13.77
N THR A 314 1.01 19.79 -14.73
CA THR A 314 -0.15 19.30 -15.44
C THR A 314 -0.54 17.95 -14.87
N PHE A 315 -1.82 17.85 -14.51
CA PHE A 315 -2.50 16.60 -14.27
C PHE A 315 -3.40 16.28 -15.46
N GLU A 316 -3.42 15.02 -15.87
CA GLU A 316 -4.28 14.53 -16.94
C GLU A 316 -5.03 13.30 -16.45
N LEU A 317 -6.35 13.33 -16.62
CA LEU A 317 -7.19 12.16 -16.47
C LEU A 317 -7.30 11.46 -17.82
N PRO A 318 -7.37 10.12 -17.82
CA PRO A 318 -7.82 9.41 -19.01
C PRO A 318 -9.17 9.96 -19.48
N THR A 319 -9.33 10.09 -20.80
CA THR A 319 -10.61 10.38 -21.43
C THR A 319 -11.64 9.34 -20.99
N ASP A 320 -12.84 9.79 -20.63
CA ASP A 320 -13.90 8.87 -20.26
C ASP A 320 -14.42 8.14 -21.50
N ASP A 321 -14.49 6.82 -21.41
CA ASP A 321 -15.23 5.99 -22.35
C ASP A 321 -16.56 5.57 -21.71
N PRO A 322 -17.72 6.10 -22.17
CA PRO A 322 -19.03 5.72 -21.65
C PRO A 322 -19.34 4.22 -21.78
N ALA A 323 -18.69 3.51 -22.71
CA ALA A 323 -18.83 2.05 -22.84
C ALA A 323 -18.19 1.31 -21.65
N GLN A 324 -17.26 1.95 -20.95
CA GLN A 324 -16.58 1.44 -19.76
C GLN A 324 -17.22 1.93 -18.46
N ALA A 325 -18.35 2.64 -18.53
CA ALA A 325 -19.08 3.07 -17.35
C ALA A 325 -19.63 1.86 -16.59
N ALA A 326 -19.32 1.76 -15.31
CA ALA A 326 -19.87 0.74 -14.43
C ALA A 326 -21.38 0.95 -14.26
N ARG A 327 -22.18 -0.12 -14.37
CA ARG A 327 -23.63 -0.10 -14.08
C ARG A 327 -24.00 -1.03 -12.92
N ASP A 328 -23.30 -2.15 -12.84
CA ASP A 328 -23.39 -3.11 -11.75
C ASP A 328 -21.98 -3.67 -11.44
N PRO A 329 -21.78 -4.28 -10.25
CA PRO A 329 -20.48 -4.81 -9.84
C PRO A 329 -19.89 -5.87 -10.79
N GLN A 330 -20.71 -6.74 -11.40
CA GLN A 330 -20.22 -7.83 -12.23
C GLN A 330 -19.74 -7.32 -13.60
N GLN A 331 -20.49 -6.43 -14.24
CA GLN A 331 -20.04 -5.74 -15.43
C GLN A 331 -18.75 -4.95 -15.14
N ALA A 332 -18.73 -4.25 -14.01
CA ALA A 332 -17.58 -3.46 -13.61
C ALA A 332 -16.33 -4.33 -13.39
N GLN A 333 -16.48 -5.56 -12.88
CA GLN A 333 -15.39 -6.52 -12.76
C GLN A 333 -14.77 -6.87 -14.11
N GLY A 334 -15.59 -7.19 -15.10
CA GLY A 334 -15.11 -7.53 -16.44
C GLY A 334 -14.35 -6.39 -17.11
N VAL A 335 -14.89 -5.16 -17.03
CA VAL A 335 -14.25 -3.96 -17.59
C VAL A 335 -12.95 -3.61 -16.85
N ALA A 336 -12.96 -3.62 -15.51
CA ALA A 336 -11.77 -3.35 -14.71
C ALA A 336 -10.63 -4.36 -14.97
N LEU A 337 -10.96 -5.65 -15.10
CA LEU A 337 -10.00 -6.68 -15.45
C LEU A 337 -9.39 -6.46 -16.84
N ALA A 338 -10.21 -6.10 -17.84
CA ALA A 338 -9.73 -5.81 -19.19
C ALA A 338 -8.75 -4.63 -19.18
N LEU A 339 -9.12 -3.53 -18.52
CA LEU A 339 -8.27 -2.34 -18.37
C LEU A 339 -6.95 -2.64 -17.65
N LEU A 340 -6.99 -3.44 -16.57
CA LEU A 340 -5.79 -3.90 -15.88
C LEU A 340 -4.91 -4.73 -16.82
N ASN A 341 -5.48 -5.65 -17.58
CA ASN A 341 -4.73 -6.49 -18.50
C ASN A 341 -4.14 -5.72 -19.69
N ASP A 342 -4.78 -4.65 -20.14
CA ASP A 342 -4.20 -3.74 -21.14
C ASP A 342 -3.00 -2.99 -20.56
N ALA A 343 -3.09 -2.49 -19.32
CA ALA A 343 -1.95 -1.89 -18.64
C ALA A 343 -0.80 -2.90 -18.44
N ARG A 344 -1.11 -4.15 -18.03
CA ARG A 344 -0.12 -5.22 -17.87
C ARG A 344 0.54 -5.57 -19.19
N ARG A 345 -0.21 -5.67 -20.28
CA ARG A 345 0.33 -5.89 -21.64
C ARG A 345 1.26 -4.75 -22.05
N ALA A 346 0.88 -3.50 -21.80
CA ALA A 346 1.73 -2.33 -22.06
C ALA A 346 3.02 -2.34 -21.22
N ALA A 347 2.99 -2.96 -20.04
CA ALA A 347 4.15 -3.17 -19.18
C ALA A 347 5.00 -4.40 -19.54
N GLY A 348 4.59 -5.21 -20.53
CA GLY A 348 5.23 -6.50 -20.83
C GLY A 348 4.99 -7.58 -19.77
N ALA A 349 4.02 -7.38 -18.87
CA ALA A 349 3.63 -8.36 -17.86
C ALA A 349 2.56 -9.32 -18.41
N PRO A 350 2.56 -10.60 -17.98
CA PRO A 350 1.51 -11.54 -18.36
C PRO A 350 0.12 -11.06 -17.92
N ALA A 351 -0.90 -11.31 -18.72
CA ALA A 351 -2.29 -11.06 -18.33
C ALA A 351 -2.67 -11.90 -17.09
N VAL A 352 -3.53 -11.36 -16.25
CA VAL A 352 -4.11 -12.04 -15.09
C VAL A 352 -5.55 -12.46 -15.38
N THR A 353 -6.01 -13.48 -14.68
CA THR A 353 -7.42 -13.91 -14.71
C THR A 353 -8.15 -13.49 -13.44
N LEU A 354 -9.48 -13.44 -13.50
CA LEU A 354 -10.31 -13.14 -12.34
C LEU A 354 -10.51 -14.40 -11.50
N ALA A 355 -10.20 -14.30 -10.20
CA ALA A 355 -10.66 -15.26 -9.21
C ALA A 355 -12.15 -14.99 -8.94
N ALA A 356 -13.04 -15.55 -9.78
CA ALA A 356 -14.45 -15.14 -9.84
C ALA A 356 -15.19 -15.34 -8.51
N GLN A 357 -15.05 -16.50 -7.86
CA GLN A 357 -15.70 -16.75 -6.57
C GLN A 357 -15.14 -15.86 -5.46
N GLU A 358 -13.82 -15.72 -5.38
CA GLU A 358 -13.17 -14.80 -4.42
C GLU A 358 -13.59 -13.33 -4.66
N SER A 359 -13.82 -12.92 -5.91
CA SER A 359 -14.31 -11.58 -6.25
C SER A 359 -15.76 -11.37 -5.80
N SER A 360 -16.60 -12.41 -5.89
CA SER A 360 -17.94 -12.40 -5.31
C SER A 360 -17.88 -12.26 -3.78
N ASP A 361 -17.00 -13.02 -3.13
CA ASP A 361 -16.80 -12.95 -1.67
C ASP A 361 -16.30 -11.56 -1.25
N ALA A 362 -15.37 -10.98 -2.00
CA ALA A 362 -14.90 -9.60 -1.83
C ALA A 362 -16.04 -8.58 -1.94
N CYS A 363 -17.01 -8.80 -2.83
CA CYS A 363 -18.17 -7.92 -2.94
C CYS A 363 -19.15 -8.03 -1.79
N GLN A 364 -19.24 -9.17 -1.13
CA GLN A 364 -20.01 -9.29 0.11
C GLN A 364 -19.33 -8.55 1.27
N LEU A 365 -18.00 -8.47 1.26
CA LEU A 365 -17.21 -7.84 2.32
C LEU A 365 -16.99 -6.33 2.12
N ALA A 366 -17.02 -5.84 0.88
CA ALA A 366 -16.74 -4.45 0.53
C ALA A 366 -17.58 -3.42 1.32
N PRO A 367 -18.91 -3.60 1.49
CA PRO A 367 -19.71 -2.72 2.34
C PRO A 367 -19.16 -2.54 3.75
N ALA A 368 -18.88 -3.65 4.44
CA ALA A 368 -18.36 -3.65 5.80
C ALA A 368 -16.97 -3.03 5.87
N TYR A 369 -16.12 -3.34 4.90
CA TYR A 369 -14.77 -2.80 4.81
C TYR A 369 -14.79 -1.26 4.72
N PHE A 370 -15.56 -0.71 3.78
CA PHE A 370 -15.64 0.74 3.58
C PHE A 370 -16.44 1.45 4.68
N ALA A 371 -17.36 0.78 5.38
CA ALA A 371 -18.00 1.31 6.58
C ALA A 371 -17.02 1.55 7.72
N ASN A 372 -16.17 0.55 7.96
CA ASN A 372 -15.21 0.56 9.05
C ASN A 372 -13.96 1.40 8.73
N ALA A 373 -13.78 1.76 7.46
CA ALA A 373 -12.66 2.56 6.98
C ALA A 373 -12.60 3.97 7.62
N THR A 374 -13.75 4.51 8.03
CA THR A 374 -13.87 5.82 8.69
C THR A 374 -13.91 5.75 10.22
N ASP A 375 -14.10 4.56 10.80
CA ASP A 375 -14.21 4.37 12.26
C ASP A 375 -13.00 3.61 12.82
N ASN A 376 -12.22 4.27 13.69
CA ASN A 376 -11.07 3.64 14.31
C ASN A 376 -11.47 2.48 15.25
N ALA A 377 -12.70 2.47 15.79
CA ALA A 377 -13.16 1.42 16.71
C ALA A 377 -13.30 0.06 16.02
N THR A 378 -13.64 0.05 14.73
CA THR A 378 -13.83 -1.16 13.93
C THR A 378 -12.64 -1.46 13.02
N ALA A 379 -11.53 -0.74 13.17
CA ALA A 379 -10.36 -0.90 12.31
C ALA A 379 -9.77 -2.33 12.34
N GLY A 380 -9.97 -3.08 13.43
CA GLY A 380 -9.61 -4.50 13.50
C GLY A 380 -10.41 -5.40 12.53
N ASP A 381 -11.64 -5.04 12.20
CA ASP A 381 -12.45 -5.78 11.23
C ASP A 381 -11.94 -5.57 9.80
N ASN A 382 -11.43 -4.38 9.47
CA ASN A 382 -10.77 -4.16 8.17
C ASN A 382 -9.55 -5.05 7.99
N ASP A 383 -8.75 -5.22 9.04
CA ASP A 383 -7.60 -6.12 9.00
C ASP A 383 -8.04 -7.57 8.77
N ARG A 384 -9.12 -8.01 9.44
CA ARG A 384 -9.67 -9.35 9.23
C ARG A 384 -10.23 -9.53 7.82
N ILE A 385 -10.96 -8.55 7.30
CA ILE A 385 -11.46 -8.60 5.92
C ILE A 385 -10.30 -8.69 4.94
N ALA A 386 -9.31 -7.79 5.04
CA ALA A 386 -8.15 -7.79 4.16
C ALA A 386 -7.35 -9.10 4.27
N LEU A 387 -7.11 -9.61 5.48
CA LEU A 387 -6.47 -10.92 5.66
C LEU A 387 -7.27 -12.05 5.02
N GLY A 388 -8.60 -12.04 5.18
CA GLY A 388 -9.48 -13.02 4.57
C GLY A 388 -9.38 -13.05 3.06
N LEU A 389 -9.32 -11.87 2.44
CA LEU A 389 -9.16 -11.73 0.99
C LEU A 389 -7.75 -12.15 0.53
N ILE A 390 -6.71 -11.80 1.30
CA ILE A 390 -5.34 -12.26 1.05
C ILE A 390 -5.21 -13.79 1.16
N ALA A 391 -5.96 -14.40 2.08
CA ALA A 391 -6.00 -15.85 2.23
C ALA A 391 -6.48 -16.54 0.94
N GLY A 392 -7.33 -15.87 0.15
CA GLY A 392 -7.81 -16.39 -1.13
C GLY A 392 -8.54 -17.71 -0.96
N TRP A 393 -9.41 -17.80 0.06
CA TRP A 393 -10.07 -19.06 0.43
C TRP A 393 -10.85 -19.67 -0.74
N SER A 394 -11.34 -18.85 -1.66
CA SER A 394 -12.12 -19.23 -2.83
C SER A 394 -11.34 -19.08 -4.15
N VAL A 395 -10.01 -18.94 -4.07
CA VAL A 395 -9.13 -18.90 -5.24
C VAL A 395 -8.86 -20.33 -5.73
N GLU A 396 -9.03 -20.54 -7.03
CA GLU A 396 -8.79 -21.81 -7.70
C GLU A 396 -7.48 -21.77 -8.51
N GLY A 397 -7.08 -22.90 -9.12
CA GLY A 397 -6.01 -22.90 -10.13
C GLY A 397 -4.58 -23.09 -9.61
N GLY A 398 -4.41 -23.44 -8.33
CA GLY A 398 -3.11 -23.88 -7.82
C GLY A 398 -2.92 -23.68 -6.33
N LEU A 399 -1.69 -23.93 -5.88
CA LEU A 399 -1.26 -23.66 -4.52
C LEU A 399 -0.79 -22.21 -4.41
N ILE A 400 -1.53 -21.37 -3.69
CA ILE A 400 -1.17 -19.96 -3.50
C ILE A 400 0.20 -19.88 -2.81
N ARG A 401 1.13 -19.14 -3.43
CA ARG A 401 2.45 -18.83 -2.89
C ARG A 401 2.41 -17.55 -2.06
N ALA A 402 1.79 -16.51 -2.62
CA ALA A 402 1.66 -15.22 -1.96
C ALA A 402 0.36 -14.52 -2.39
N GLY A 403 -0.20 -13.76 -1.46
CA GLY A 403 -1.33 -12.88 -1.67
C GLY A 403 -1.02 -11.45 -1.21
N HIS A 404 -1.57 -10.46 -1.91
CA HIS A 404 -1.47 -9.05 -1.53
C HIS A 404 -2.84 -8.40 -1.58
N PHE A 405 -3.02 -7.31 -0.83
CA PHE A 405 -4.26 -6.56 -0.79
C PHE A 405 -4.02 -5.07 -0.98
N PHE A 406 -4.94 -4.45 -1.74
CA PHE A 406 -5.02 -3.01 -1.89
C PHE A 406 -6.48 -2.57 -1.90
N GLY A 407 -6.85 -1.72 -0.96
CA GLY A 407 -8.16 -1.07 -0.91
C GLY A 407 -8.00 0.42 -1.21
N THR A 408 -8.86 0.95 -2.08
CA THR A 408 -8.92 2.38 -2.38
C THR A 408 -10.36 2.86 -2.38
N ALA A 409 -10.62 4.00 -1.74
CA ALA A 409 -11.90 4.69 -1.72
C ALA A 409 -11.69 6.17 -2.03
N GLY A 410 -12.62 6.80 -2.74
CA GLY A 410 -12.46 8.15 -3.26
C GLY A 410 -13.78 8.74 -3.72
N THR A 411 -13.71 9.81 -4.51
CA THR A 411 -14.91 10.45 -5.06
C THR A 411 -15.64 9.50 -5.99
N VAL A 412 -16.97 9.50 -5.89
CA VAL A 412 -17.85 8.64 -6.70
C VAL A 412 -17.71 8.99 -8.19
N ASP A 413 -17.27 8.04 -9.01
CA ASP A 413 -17.07 8.20 -10.46
C ASP A 413 -17.63 6.99 -11.23
N SER A 414 -18.20 7.21 -12.40
CA SER A 414 -18.68 6.14 -13.29
C SER A 414 -17.55 5.49 -14.11
N SER A 415 -16.43 6.18 -14.29
CA SER A 415 -15.33 5.79 -15.18
C SER A 415 -14.36 4.82 -14.51
N LEU A 416 -14.44 3.55 -14.89
CA LEU A 416 -13.48 2.54 -14.42
C LEU A 416 -12.05 2.81 -14.90
N GLN A 417 -11.88 3.43 -16.06
CA GLN A 417 -10.57 3.82 -16.56
C GLN A 417 -9.87 4.81 -15.63
N ARG A 418 -10.60 5.81 -15.11
CA ARG A 418 -10.05 6.73 -14.10
C ARG A 418 -9.71 6.03 -12.81
N TRP A 419 -10.55 5.09 -12.35
CA TRP A 419 -10.26 4.30 -11.15
C TRP A 419 -9.02 3.41 -11.29
N ILE A 420 -8.85 2.75 -12.44
CA ILE A 420 -7.66 1.94 -12.74
C ILE A 420 -6.43 2.83 -12.87
N SER A 421 -6.52 3.97 -13.58
CA SER A 421 -5.41 4.93 -13.68
C SER A 421 -5.00 5.45 -12.31
N TRP A 422 -5.96 5.90 -11.50
CA TRP A 422 -5.69 6.38 -10.15
C TRP A 422 -5.11 5.29 -9.24
N THR A 423 -5.60 4.05 -9.35
CA THR A 423 -5.02 2.91 -8.62
C THR A 423 -3.57 2.67 -9.03
N LEU A 424 -3.28 2.71 -10.33
CA LEU A 424 -1.95 2.49 -10.88
C LEU A 424 -1.04 3.71 -10.80
N GLU A 425 -1.52 4.91 -10.49
CA GLU A 425 -0.68 6.06 -10.15
C GLU A 425 0.02 5.88 -8.80
N ARG A 426 -0.43 4.89 -8.02
CA ARG A 426 0.02 4.69 -6.65
C ARG A 426 1.04 3.56 -6.58
N PRO A 427 2.20 3.79 -5.95
CA PRO A 427 3.26 2.79 -5.87
C PRO A 427 2.77 1.44 -5.32
N MET A 428 1.93 1.47 -4.28
CA MET A 428 1.35 0.25 -3.71
C MET A 428 0.37 -0.45 -4.66
N GLY A 429 -0.46 0.32 -5.37
CA GLY A 429 -1.39 -0.24 -6.36
C GLY A 429 -0.63 -0.95 -7.49
N ARG A 430 0.50 -0.38 -7.94
CA ARG A 430 1.40 -1.04 -8.89
C ARG A 430 2.04 -2.30 -8.31
N GLN A 431 2.53 -2.24 -7.07
CA GLN A 431 3.14 -3.40 -6.42
C GLN A 431 2.18 -4.59 -6.38
N VAL A 432 0.91 -4.35 -6.05
CA VAL A 432 -0.12 -5.39 -5.92
C VAL A 432 -0.58 -5.87 -7.30
N LEU A 433 -0.80 -4.98 -8.26
CA LEU A 433 -1.48 -5.33 -9.51
C LEU A 433 -0.56 -5.58 -10.71
N MET A 434 0.67 -5.08 -10.68
CA MET A 434 1.60 -5.08 -11.82
C MET A 434 2.78 -6.03 -11.64
N ALA A 435 2.91 -6.68 -10.47
CA ALA A 435 3.95 -7.66 -10.25
C ALA A 435 3.87 -8.81 -11.28
N PRO A 436 5.00 -9.19 -11.92
CA PRO A 436 5.01 -10.14 -13.03
C PRO A 436 4.63 -11.57 -12.63
N GLU A 437 4.77 -11.93 -11.36
CA GLU A 437 4.41 -13.23 -10.78
C GLU A 437 2.92 -13.37 -10.46
N VAL A 438 2.16 -12.27 -10.44
CA VAL A 438 0.71 -12.33 -10.25
C VAL A 438 0.07 -13.06 -11.42
N ARG A 439 -0.85 -13.97 -11.11
CA ARG A 439 -1.59 -14.78 -12.10
C ARG A 439 -3.09 -14.58 -11.99
N GLN A 440 -3.59 -14.38 -10.78
CA GLN A 440 -5.01 -14.12 -10.53
C GLN A 440 -5.20 -12.87 -9.70
N VAL A 441 -6.34 -12.21 -9.91
CA VAL A 441 -6.80 -11.10 -9.07
C VAL A 441 -8.23 -11.37 -8.62
N SER A 442 -8.55 -11.03 -7.37
CA SER A 442 -9.92 -10.78 -6.96
C SER A 442 -10.14 -9.28 -6.94
N LEU A 443 -11.32 -8.83 -7.38
CA LEU A 443 -11.62 -7.42 -7.40
C LEU A 443 -13.10 -7.17 -7.12
N CYS A 444 -13.40 -6.16 -6.30
CA CYS A 444 -14.77 -5.71 -6.10
C CYS A 444 -14.89 -4.19 -6.10
N PRO A 445 -15.60 -3.59 -7.08
CA PRO A 445 -15.99 -2.20 -7.03
C PRO A 445 -17.15 -2.01 -6.05
N ALA A 446 -16.95 -1.19 -5.02
CA ALA A 446 -18.02 -0.72 -4.17
C ALA A 446 -18.81 0.37 -4.90
N MET A 447 -20.11 0.15 -5.07
CA MET A 447 -20.98 1.00 -5.88
C MET A 447 -21.94 1.82 -5.01
N ILE A 448 -22.15 3.09 -5.38
CA ILE A 448 -23.17 4.00 -4.82
C ILE A 448 -23.93 4.59 -6.00
N ASP A 449 -25.25 4.36 -6.06
CA ASP A 449 -26.13 4.84 -7.14
C ASP A 449 -25.57 4.53 -8.55
N GLY A 450 -25.09 3.29 -8.75
CA GLY A 450 -24.54 2.85 -10.03
C GLY A 450 -23.17 3.42 -10.39
N ARG A 451 -22.46 4.07 -9.45
CA ARG A 451 -21.11 4.62 -9.67
C ARG A 451 -20.12 4.04 -8.66
N VAL A 452 -18.85 3.96 -9.03
CA VAL A 452 -17.79 3.38 -8.20
C VAL A 452 -17.37 4.40 -7.14
N ALA A 453 -17.40 4.00 -5.87
CA ALA A 453 -16.97 4.78 -4.70
C ALA A 453 -15.67 4.25 -4.09
N GLY A 454 -15.29 3.02 -4.42
CA GLY A 454 -14.06 2.37 -3.99
C GLY A 454 -13.87 1.05 -4.70
N ILE A 455 -12.66 0.49 -4.64
CA ILE A 455 -12.34 -0.83 -5.16
C ILE A 455 -11.48 -1.59 -4.15
N LEU A 456 -11.87 -2.82 -3.87
CA LEU A 456 -11.03 -3.81 -3.20
C LEU A 456 -10.29 -4.64 -4.23
N TRP A 457 -8.99 -4.80 -4.05
CA TRP A 457 -8.14 -5.65 -4.85
C TRP A 457 -7.43 -6.67 -3.98
N SER A 458 -7.34 -7.90 -4.46
CA SER A 458 -6.32 -8.84 -4.02
C SER A 458 -5.68 -9.54 -5.21
N SER A 459 -4.41 -9.83 -5.09
CA SER A 459 -3.61 -10.46 -6.15
C SER A 459 -2.97 -11.72 -5.63
N TYR A 460 -2.92 -12.76 -6.45
CA TYR A 460 -2.39 -14.07 -6.07
C TYR A 460 -1.32 -14.53 -7.05
N SER A 461 -0.22 -15.02 -6.48
CA SER A 461 0.80 -15.80 -7.17
C SER A 461 0.72 -17.24 -6.70
N PHE A 462 1.13 -18.18 -7.55
CA PHE A 462 1.04 -19.61 -7.28
C PHE A 462 2.44 -20.22 -7.34
N TYR A 463 2.62 -21.31 -6.61
CA TYR A 463 3.76 -22.18 -6.86
C TYR A 463 3.63 -22.84 -8.23
N ASP A 464 4.76 -22.99 -8.91
CA ASP A 464 4.87 -23.67 -10.19
C ASP A 464 5.84 -24.84 -10.04
N ASP A 465 5.41 -26.05 -10.39
CA ASP A 465 6.24 -27.26 -10.33
C ASP A 465 7.50 -27.13 -11.21
N ALA A 466 7.47 -26.29 -12.26
CA ALA A 466 8.63 -25.99 -13.07
C ALA A 466 9.74 -25.24 -12.30
N GLU A 467 9.41 -24.59 -11.18
CA GLU A 467 10.35 -23.83 -10.36
C GLU A 467 11.13 -24.71 -9.36
N LEU A 468 10.68 -25.93 -9.06
CA LEU A 468 11.25 -26.78 -7.99
C LEU A 468 12.77 -26.97 -8.08
N ASN A 469 13.30 -27.15 -9.30
CA ASN A 469 14.74 -27.26 -9.52
C ASN A 469 15.46 -25.94 -9.27
N ALA A 470 14.89 -24.81 -9.73
CA ALA A 470 15.46 -23.49 -9.48
C ALA A 470 15.46 -23.16 -7.97
N GLU A 471 14.45 -23.63 -7.23
CA GLU A 471 14.36 -23.51 -5.78
C GLU A 471 15.43 -24.34 -5.07
N ALA A 472 15.63 -25.60 -5.47
CA ALA A 472 16.69 -26.43 -4.93
C ALA A 472 18.07 -25.80 -5.17
N GLU A 473 18.29 -25.20 -6.34
CA GLU A 473 19.50 -24.43 -6.64
C GLU A 473 19.63 -23.17 -5.77
N ARG A 474 18.53 -22.47 -5.47
CA ARG A 474 18.52 -21.36 -4.49
C ARG A 474 18.98 -21.85 -3.11
N VAL A 475 18.43 -22.97 -2.63
CA VAL A 475 18.83 -23.59 -1.36
C VAL A 475 20.32 -23.93 -1.35
N TYR A 476 20.84 -24.57 -2.41
CA TYR A 476 22.27 -24.86 -2.52
C TYR A 476 23.14 -23.60 -2.43
N ARG A 477 22.78 -22.53 -3.16
CA ARG A 477 23.52 -21.26 -3.10
C ARG A 477 23.54 -20.67 -1.69
N ARG A 478 22.46 -20.82 -0.93
CA ARG A 478 22.43 -20.36 0.47
C ARG A 478 23.31 -21.20 1.40
N ILE A 479 23.29 -22.53 1.25
CA ILE A 479 24.20 -23.42 1.98
C ILE A 479 25.65 -23.00 1.70
N ASP A 480 25.99 -22.81 0.43
CA ASP A 480 27.34 -22.43 0.00
C ASP A 480 27.74 -21.04 0.52
N ALA A 481 26.82 -20.06 0.52
CA ALA A 481 27.08 -18.73 1.09
C ALA A 481 27.34 -18.80 2.61
N GLN A 482 26.59 -19.61 3.36
CA GLN A 482 26.82 -19.80 4.80
C GLN A 482 28.15 -20.53 5.08
N ARG A 483 28.53 -21.50 4.24
CA ARG A 483 29.83 -22.18 4.31
C ARG A 483 30.99 -21.24 3.95
N ALA A 484 30.81 -20.37 2.96
CA ALA A 484 31.81 -19.37 2.60
C ALA A 484 32.07 -18.38 3.76
N ALA A 485 31.02 -18.00 4.51
CA ALA A 485 31.15 -17.19 5.71
C ALA A 485 31.98 -17.87 6.82
N THR A 486 32.05 -19.21 6.83
CA THR A 486 32.91 -20.00 7.72
C THR A 486 34.24 -20.44 7.08
N ARG A 487 34.57 -19.90 5.88
CA ARG A 487 35.77 -20.22 5.08
C ARG A 487 35.87 -21.69 4.66
N LEU A 488 34.73 -22.34 4.45
CA LEU A 488 34.66 -23.72 3.94
C LEU A 488 34.30 -23.74 2.44
N PRO A 489 34.72 -24.78 1.69
CA PRO A 489 34.34 -24.92 0.28
C PRO A 489 32.83 -25.20 0.14
N PRO A 490 32.24 -24.94 -1.04
CA PRO A 490 30.87 -25.32 -1.38
C PRO A 490 30.57 -26.79 -1.06
N ALA A 491 29.31 -27.10 -0.76
CA ALA A 491 28.90 -28.48 -0.50
C ALA A 491 28.94 -29.32 -1.80
N GLN A 492 29.48 -30.53 -1.72
CA GLN A 492 29.49 -31.44 -2.86
C GLN A 492 28.06 -31.96 -3.11
N ARG A 493 27.56 -31.80 -4.33
CA ARG A 493 26.18 -32.20 -4.66
C ARG A 493 26.06 -33.72 -4.83
N MET A 494 25.09 -34.32 -4.16
CA MET A 494 24.79 -35.76 -4.25
C MET A 494 23.68 -36.06 -5.27
N ALA A 495 23.96 -35.82 -6.55
CA ALA A 495 22.95 -35.95 -7.62
C ALA A 495 22.32 -37.35 -7.72
N SER A 496 23.04 -38.41 -7.34
CA SER A 496 22.54 -39.79 -7.34
C SER A 496 21.37 -40.03 -6.38
N LEU A 497 21.17 -39.17 -5.37
CA LEU A 497 20.07 -39.30 -4.42
C LEU A 497 18.78 -38.59 -4.89
N GLN A 498 18.83 -37.78 -5.95
CA GLN A 498 17.67 -36.99 -6.41
C GLN A 498 16.45 -37.85 -6.76
N PRO A 499 16.57 -38.96 -7.53
CA PRO A 499 15.42 -39.81 -7.84
C PRO A 499 14.75 -40.39 -6.57
N THR A 500 15.57 -40.78 -5.59
CA THR A 500 15.11 -41.32 -4.30
C THR A 500 14.36 -40.26 -3.48
N MET A 501 14.89 -39.05 -3.42
CA MET A 501 14.25 -37.93 -2.73
C MET A 501 12.93 -37.57 -3.40
N ALA A 502 12.91 -37.43 -4.73
CA ALA A 502 11.70 -37.11 -5.50
C ALA A 502 10.57 -38.13 -5.30
N ALA A 503 10.90 -39.43 -5.38
CA ALA A 503 9.91 -40.50 -5.19
C ALA A 503 9.28 -40.48 -3.80
N THR A 504 10.07 -40.10 -2.78
CA THR A 504 9.57 -40.02 -1.40
C THR A 504 8.83 -38.71 -1.15
N ALA A 505 9.29 -37.58 -1.70
CA ALA A 505 8.67 -36.28 -1.50
C ALA A 505 7.26 -36.20 -2.13
N ALA A 506 6.95 -37.06 -3.11
CA ALA A 506 5.62 -37.18 -3.67
C ALA A 506 4.54 -37.54 -2.62
N SER A 507 4.87 -38.23 -1.50
CA SER A 507 3.90 -38.46 -0.42
C SER A 507 3.56 -37.17 0.33
N VAL A 508 4.53 -36.27 0.49
CA VAL A 508 4.35 -34.98 1.16
C VAL A 508 3.40 -34.08 0.40
N VAL A 509 3.50 -34.05 -0.94
CA VAL A 509 2.57 -33.32 -1.80
C VAL A 509 1.13 -33.82 -1.62
N ARG A 510 0.95 -35.13 -1.34
CA ARG A 510 -0.35 -35.75 -1.03
C ARG A 510 -0.80 -35.59 0.43
N GLY A 511 -0.12 -34.78 1.23
CA GLY A 511 -0.44 -34.54 2.63
C GLY A 511 0.14 -35.56 3.61
N GLY A 512 1.13 -36.36 3.20
CA GLY A 512 1.84 -37.28 4.08
C GLY A 512 2.62 -36.56 5.19
N ASP A 513 2.94 -37.31 6.26
CA ASP A 513 3.73 -36.80 7.37
C ASP A 513 5.17 -36.48 6.96
N LEU A 514 5.70 -35.36 7.45
CA LEU A 514 7.03 -34.87 7.07
C LEU A 514 8.15 -35.71 7.69
N GLU A 515 7.99 -36.16 8.93
CA GLU A 515 9.00 -36.95 9.64
C GLU A 515 9.06 -38.36 9.07
N GLU A 516 7.89 -38.98 8.81
CA GLU A 516 7.81 -40.29 8.14
C GLU A 516 8.43 -40.25 6.74
N SER A 517 8.17 -39.18 5.99
CA SER A 517 8.73 -39.00 4.64
C SER A 517 10.26 -38.80 4.70
N LEU A 518 10.77 -38.02 5.65
CA LEU A 518 12.21 -37.87 5.86
C LEU A 518 12.86 -39.21 6.26
N GLN A 519 12.25 -39.97 7.16
CA GLN A 519 12.76 -41.28 7.57
C GLN A 519 12.82 -42.26 6.40
N ALA A 520 11.79 -42.27 5.55
CA ALA A 520 11.78 -43.07 4.33
C ALA A 520 12.88 -42.64 3.34
N MET A 521 13.16 -41.33 3.21
CA MET A 521 14.27 -40.83 2.40
C MET A 521 15.62 -41.29 2.96
N LEU A 522 15.82 -41.21 4.28
CA LEU A 522 17.05 -41.62 4.94
C LEU A 522 17.34 -43.11 4.77
N ASN A 523 16.33 -43.97 4.93
CA ASN A 523 16.46 -45.41 4.74
C ASN A 523 16.91 -45.73 3.30
N ARG A 524 16.23 -45.17 2.29
CA ARG A 524 16.55 -45.40 0.88
C ARG A 524 17.90 -44.78 0.47
N ALA A 525 18.27 -43.63 1.05
CA ALA A 525 19.57 -43.00 0.80
C ALA A 525 20.72 -43.82 1.42
N SER A 526 20.53 -44.38 2.61
CA SER A 526 21.49 -45.30 3.24
C SER A 526 21.71 -46.54 2.36
N GLU A 527 20.63 -47.16 1.87
CA GLU A 527 20.70 -48.29 0.92
C GLU A 527 21.44 -47.91 -0.37
N ALA A 528 21.08 -46.77 -0.99
CA ALA A 528 21.70 -46.29 -2.23
C ALA A 528 23.19 -45.92 -2.08
N THR A 529 23.67 -45.69 -0.85
CA THR A 529 25.06 -45.32 -0.57
C THR A 529 25.90 -46.45 0.04
N GLY A 530 25.36 -47.69 0.06
CA GLY A 530 26.06 -48.87 0.57
C GLY A 530 26.11 -48.95 2.09
N GLY A 531 25.07 -48.45 2.79
CA GLY A 531 24.96 -48.47 4.24
C GLY A 531 25.73 -47.34 4.95
N GLY A 532 26.14 -46.30 4.22
CA GLY A 532 26.77 -45.12 4.81
C GLY A 532 25.81 -44.37 5.74
N ALA A 533 26.34 -43.77 6.81
CA ALA A 533 25.54 -42.91 7.67
C ALA A 533 25.12 -41.65 6.90
N VAL A 534 23.81 -41.50 6.64
CA VAL A 534 23.21 -40.31 6.05
C VAL A 534 22.42 -39.58 7.14
N ARG A 535 22.61 -38.26 7.24
CA ARG A 535 21.82 -37.37 8.10
C ARG A 535 20.82 -36.61 7.23
N GLY A 536 19.71 -36.18 7.82
CA GLY A 536 18.71 -35.44 7.06
C GLY A 536 17.92 -34.47 7.89
N TRP A 537 17.41 -33.45 7.22
CA TRP A 537 16.56 -32.42 7.79
C TRP A 537 15.40 -32.14 6.85
N VAL A 538 14.25 -31.82 7.46
CA VAL A 538 13.08 -31.28 6.77
C VAL A 538 12.84 -29.88 7.31
N ILE A 539 12.82 -28.90 6.41
CA ILE A 539 12.72 -27.48 6.76
C ILE A 539 11.50 -26.90 6.03
N PRO A 540 10.33 -26.85 6.69
CA PRO A 540 9.19 -26.09 6.20
C PRO A 540 9.52 -24.60 6.25
N THR A 541 9.30 -23.89 5.16
CA THR A 541 9.48 -22.44 5.09
C THR A 541 8.52 -21.79 4.09
N ILE A 542 8.09 -20.57 4.39
CA ILE A 542 7.38 -19.72 3.43
C ILE A 542 8.35 -18.96 2.51
N ASP A 543 9.61 -18.86 2.92
CA ASP A 543 10.66 -18.20 2.16
C ASP A 543 11.99 -18.97 2.28
N ILE A 544 12.53 -19.37 1.13
CA ILE A 544 13.82 -20.07 1.04
C ILE A 544 14.97 -19.16 1.49
N ASP A 545 14.80 -17.84 1.35
CA ASP A 545 15.81 -16.85 1.70
C ASP A 545 15.92 -16.50 3.19
N THR A 546 15.10 -17.14 4.02
CA THR A 546 15.18 -17.03 5.48
C THR A 546 15.57 -18.34 6.16
N ILE A 547 15.90 -19.40 5.39
CA ILE A 547 16.30 -20.68 5.96
C ILE A 547 17.57 -20.54 6.81
N GLU A 548 17.46 -20.97 8.07
CA GLU A 548 18.58 -21.26 8.95
C GLU A 548 18.96 -22.74 8.82
N PHE A 549 20.17 -23.02 8.34
CA PHE A 549 20.64 -24.39 8.18
C PHE A 549 21.27 -24.92 9.47
N PRO A 550 21.17 -26.25 9.74
CA PRO A 550 21.85 -26.89 10.86
C PRO A 550 23.36 -26.62 10.85
N GLU A 551 23.93 -26.30 12.01
CA GLU A 551 25.35 -25.92 12.13
C GLU A 551 26.29 -26.96 11.52
N VAL A 552 25.99 -28.26 11.67
CA VAL A 552 26.81 -29.34 11.11
C VAL A 552 26.92 -29.29 9.58
N LEU A 553 25.88 -28.83 8.87
CA LEU A 553 25.90 -28.72 7.40
C LEU A 553 26.86 -27.61 6.96
N VAL A 554 26.93 -26.53 7.72
CA VAL A 554 27.70 -25.32 7.39
C VAL A 554 29.08 -25.26 8.03
N THR A 555 29.41 -26.19 8.94
CA THR A 555 30.71 -26.26 9.65
C THR A 555 31.53 -27.51 9.35
N THR A 556 30.95 -28.55 8.73
CA THR A 556 31.72 -29.75 8.35
C THR A 556 32.66 -29.45 7.20
N ALA A 557 33.95 -29.75 7.36
CA ALA A 557 35.01 -29.41 6.41
C ALA A 557 34.70 -29.88 4.97
N SER A 558 34.27 -31.14 4.85
CA SER A 558 33.83 -31.74 3.59
C SER A 558 32.40 -32.24 3.76
N ALA A 559 31.42 -31.47 3.30
CA ALA A 559 30.02 -31.86 3.32
C ALA A 559 29.57 -32.27 1.91
N SER A 560 28.94 -33.44 1.80
CA SER A 560 28.17 -33.81 0.60
C SER A 560 26.70 -33.66 0.90
N ALA A 561 25.94 -32.96 0.06
CA ALA A 561 24.52 -32.67 0.29
C ALA A 561 23.62 -32.98 -0.92
N ALA A 562 22.47 -33.59 -0.65
CA ALA A 562 21.35 -33.69 -1.58
C ALA A 562 20.23 -32.76 -1.10
N VAL A 563 19.70 -31.92 -1.99
CA VAL A 563 18.59 -31.00 -1.67
C VAL A 563 17.41 -31.32 -2.58
N HIS A 564 16.22 -31.45 -1.99
CA HIS A 564 14.98 -31.55 -2.75
C HIS A 564 13.94 -30.62 -2.15
N VAL A 565 13.18 -29.94 -3.01
CA VAL A 565 12.14 -29.00 -2.59
C VAL A 565 10.80 -29.52 -3.12
N VAL A 566 9.76 -29.43 -2.29
CA VAL A 566 8.37 -29.63 -2.70
C VAL A 566 7.51 -28.54 -2.08
N HIS A 567 6.34 -28.29 -2.67
CA HIS A 567 5.35 -27.39 -2.09
C HIS A 567 4.20 -28.20 -1.49
N ARG A 568 3.68 -27.75 -0.34
CA ARG A 568 2.49 -28.34 0.29
C ARG A 568 1.65 -27.28 0.95
N ARG A 569 0.36 -27.55 1.11
CA ARG A 569 -0.55 -26.81 1.99
C ARG A 569 -0.82 -27.63 3.24
N ASP A 570 -0.51 -27.08 4.41
CA ASP A 570 -0.92 -27.73 5.66
C ASP A 570 -2.43 -27.58 5.90
N GLN A 571 -2.99 -28.50 6.68
CA GLN A 571 -4.41 -28.44 7.03
C GLN A 571 -4.71 -27.13 7.77
N GLY A 572 -5.66 -26.36 7.23
CA GLY A 572 -6.06 -25.07 7.79
C GLY A 572 -5.16 -23.88 7.38
N ALA A 573 -4.07 -24.12 6.64
CA ALA A 573 -3.30 -23.03 6.03
C ALA A 573 -4.01 -22.50 4.79
N ALA A 574 -4.01 -21.18 4.62
CA ALA A 574 -4.51 -20.54 3.40
C ALA A 574 -3.56 -20.76 2.21
N TRP A 575 -2.25 -20.72 2.49
CA TRP A 575 -1.20 -20.74 1.48
C TRP A 575 -0.37 -22.01 1.52
N GLY A 576 0.34 -22.25 0.43
CA GLY A 576 1.41 -23.22 0.38
C GLY A 576 2.67 -22.74 1.07
N GLN A 577 3.49 -23.70 1.47
CA GLN A 577 4.85 -23.47 1.92
C GLN A 577 5.79 -24.39 1.15
N SER A 578 7.05 -23.96 1.06
CA SER A 578 8.14 -24.81 0.60
C SER A 578 8.53 -25.77 1.72
N VAL A 579 8.82 -27.01 1.36
CA VAL A 579 9.41 -28.01 2.24
C VAL A 579 10.73 -28.42 1.63
N VAL A 580 11.80 -28.05 2.32
CA VAL A 580 13.16 -28.33 1.89
C VAL A 580 13.66 -29.57 2.62
N PHE A 581 13.92 -30.62 1.86
CA PHE A 581 14.64 -31.79 2.32
C PHE A 581 16.12 -31.60 2.04
N VAL A 582 16.95 -31.76 3.06
CA VAL A 582 18.41 -31.76 2.94
C VAL A 582 18.94 -33.07 3.50
N LEU A 583 19.62 -33.87 2.68
CA LEU A 583 20.39 -35.03 3.13
C LEU A 583 21.86 -34.69 3.08
N MET A 584 22.63 -35.14 4.07
CA MET A 584 24.07 -34.94 4.16
C MET A 584 24.78 -36.24 4.49
N ARG A 585 25.96 -36.41 3.88
CA ARG A 585 26.93 -37.45 4.23
C ARG A 585 28.18 -36.83 4.83
#